data_AF-A0AAE9ZVV3-F1
#
_entry.id   AF-A0AAE9ZVV3-F1
#
_cell.length_a   1.000
_cell.length_b   1.000
_cell.length_c   1.000
_cell.angle_alpha   90.00
_cell.angle_beta   90.00
_cell.angle_gamma   90.00
#
_symmetry.space_group_name_H-M   'P 1'
#
loop_
_entity.id
_entity.type
_entity.pdbx_description
1 polymer ?
#
loop_
_entity_poly.entity_id
_entity_poly.type
_entity_poly.pdbx_seq_one_letter_code
_entity_poly.pdbx_strand_id
1 'polypeptide(L)'
;MPSPLSPASPVMTTHWARIMVGGMILAPLLTVSLPAQKARVTVESRAEPERPYRLFVGIDVKVPHGGDFADIQDFDTNRAKIGHEFVSIDDVATFRFDHATKLARVPISIADVSTEKTESNGESRTEWMRRQSALQSYGQDRINSNLATVASAASAATGGPVFVPGGNLEMPDSLNTAVNDYYQTAKQGEKISDSSYFAESAQTAREDALLIHATLSAPTPIIDAYVVGVARISTPDQGYSDVLFFQDIPRLGPEPQKVTLKRKGVAGDYEVMSVDLHIYREGQELVSNQSAKQFALTRDEAMEYLLLERVSSHRGQTLPASPAWSLAPAPLLAAIAPSKFDYPISVQVDPRGQVTSIDETFILPDHIKAIVADMLFLPAIANGVAVAGTAQFNLSDYFR
;
A
#
# COMPACT_ATOMS: atom_id res chain seq x y z
N MET A 1 9.69 -47.61 -32.26
CA MET A 1 11.09 -47.22 -32.56
C MET A 1 11.78 -46.91 -31.23
N PRO A 2 13.01 -47.39 -30.99
CA PRO A 2 13.63 -47.37 -29.67
C PRO A 2 14.36 -46.04 -29.39
N SER A 3 14.36 -45.64 -28.12
CA SER A 3 15.00 -44.45 -27.54
C SER A 3 16.54 -44.52 -27.59
N PRO A 4 17.26 -43.38 -27.69
CA PRO A 4 18.68 -43.33 -27.39
C PRO A 4 18.96 -42.71 -26.01
N LEU A 5 19.50 -43.58 -25.16
CA LEU A 5 20.57 -43.45 -24.16
C LEU A 5 21.14 -42.04 -23.86
N SER A 6 21.14 -41.71 -22.57
CA SER A 6 21.85 -40.60 -21.93
C SER A 6 23.22 -41.07 -21.39
N PRO A 7 24.33 -40.31 -21.55
CA PRO A 7 25.62 -40.69 -21.00
C PRO A 7 25.83 -40.18 -19.56
N ALA A 8 26.50 -41.02 -18.78
CA ALA A 8 26.83 -40.85 -17.37
C ALA A 8 27.94 -39.81 -17.11
N SER A 9 27.81 -39.07 -16.01
CA SER A 9 28.80 -38.14 -15.48
C SER A 9 29.89 -38.86 -14.66
N PRO A 10 31.17 -38.41 -14.70
CA PRO A 10 32.25 -39.02 -13.92
C PRO A 10 32.34 -38.47 -12.50
N VAL A 11 32.65 -39.38 -11.57
CA VAL A 11 32.93 -39.13 -10.15
C VAL A 11 34.36 -38.61 -9.99
N MET A 12 34.50 -37.41 -9.41
CA MET A 12 35.80 -36.85 -9.01
C MET A 12 36.18 -37.32 -7.59
N THR A 13 37.25 -38.10 -7.49
CA THR A 13 37.92 -38.48 -6.25
C THR A 13 38.96 -37.43 -5.83
N THR A 14 38.82 -36.87 -4.63
CA THR A 14 39.80 -35.97 -4.01
C THR A 14 40.81 -36.74 -3.16
N HIS A 15 42.10 -36.67 -3.52
CA HIS A 15 43.22 -37.13 -2.70
C HIS A 15 43.78 -35.97 -1.87
N TRP A 16 43.82 -36.13 -0.54
CA TRP A 16 44.55 -35.25 0.37
C TRP A 16 45.94 -35.83 0.65
N ALA A 17 46.98 -35.09 0.27
CA ALA A 17 48.37 -35.43 0.54
C ALA A 17 48.76 -35.02 1.97
N ARG A 18 49.29 -35.99 2.72
CA ARG A 18 50.02 -35.81 3.99
C ARG A 18 51.38 -35.15 3.71
N ILE A 19 51.69 -34.05 4.39
CA ILE A 19 53.05 -33.48 4.43
C ILE A 19 53.67 -33.82 5.80
N MET A 20 54.92 -34.29 5.71
CA MET A 20 55.74 -34.83 6.80
C MET A 20 56.26 -33.78 7.77
N VAL A 21 56.44 -34.28 9.00
CA VAL A 21 57.26 -33.79 10.09
C VAL A 21 58.75 -33.90 9.76
N GLY A 22 59.57 -32.92 10.17
CA GLY A 22 61.01 -33.14 10.35
C GLY A 22 61.86 -31.88 10.47
N GLY A 23 62.61 -31.76 11.57
CA GLY A 23 63.82 -30.93 11.63
C GLY A 23 63.85 -29.88 12.74
N MET A 24 64.06 -30.32 13.98
CA MET A 24 64.36 -29.45 15.13
C MET A 24 65.88 -29.29 15.25
N ILE A 25 66.41 -28.08 15.03
CA ILE A 25 67.80 -27.71 15.33
C ILE A 25 67.76 -26.66 16.45
N LEU A 26 68.29 -27.02 17.63
CA LEU A 26 68.46 -26.14 18.77
C LEU A 26 69.75 -25.31 18.59
N ALA A 27 69.63 -23.99 18.62
CA ALA A 27 70.76 -23.06 18.79
C ALA A 27 70.52 -22.20 20.04
N PRO A 28 71.55 -21.91 20.85
CA PRO A 28 71.42 -21.09 22.04
C PRO A 28 71.39 -19.60 21.65
N LEU A 29 70.26 -18.94 21.88
CA LEU A 29 70.09 -17.50 21.72
C LEU A 29 70.44 -16.77 23.02
N LEU A 30 71.44 -15.89 22.94
CA LEU A 30 71.79 -14.87 23.93
C LEU A 30 70.59 -13.96 24.18
N THR A 31 70.10 -13.91 25.41
CA THR A 31 69.06 -12.97 25.86
C THR A 31 69.64 -11.57 26.06
N VAL A 32 69.41 -10.69 25.09
CA VAL A 32 69.54 -9.23 25.26
C VAL A 32 68.17 -8.70 25.69
N SER A 33 68.03 -8.33 26.96
CA SER A 33 66.83 -7.66 27.47
C SER A 33 66.78 -6.21 26.98
N LEU A 34 66.07 -5.99 25.87
CA LEU A 34 65.60 -4.66 25.47
C LEU A 34 64.37 -4.30 26.32
N PRO A 35 64.25 -3.08 26.85
CA PRO A 35 63.03 -2.63 27.51
C PRO A 35 61.90 -2.59 26.47
N ALA A 36 60.96 -3.54 26.60
CA ALA A 36 59.74 -3.59 25.82
C ALA A 36 58.85 -2.39 26.20
N GLN A 37 59.06 -1.26 25.52
CA GLN A 37 58.15 -0.14 25.53
C GLN A 37 56.87 -0.66 24.85
N LYS A 38 55.87 -1.03 25.66
CA LYS A 38 54.52 -1.37 25.19
C LYS A 38 53.94 -0.14 24.50
N ALA A 39 54.22 0.00 23.21
CA ALA A 39 53.47 0.86 22.34
C ALA A 39 52.01 0.39 22.44
N ARG A 40 51.17 1.22 23.04
CA ARG A 40 49.73 1.00 23.00
C ARG A 40 49.36 1.08 21.53
N VAL A 41 49.11 -0.07 20.91
CA VAL A 41 48.51 -0.13 19.58
C VAL A 41 47.09 0.34 19.75
N THR A 42 46.89 1.65 19.61
CA THR A 42 45.56 2.25 19.53
C THR A 42 45.01 1.82 18.18
N VAL A 43 44.15 0.81 18.18
CA VAL A 43 43.38 0.46 16.98
C VAL A 43 42.37 1.59 16.81
N GLU A 44 42.69 2.55 15.94
CA GLU A 44 41.71 3.52 15.47
C GLU A 44 40.62 2.75 14.73
N SER A 45 39.50 2.50 15.40
CA SER A 45 38.32 1.94 14.77
C SER A 45 37.87 2.90 13.67
N ARG A 46 38.13 2.56 12.40
CA ARG A 46 37.49 3.26 11.28
C ARG A 46 35.98 3.19 11.50
N ALA A 47 35.31 4.34 11.39
CA ALA A 47 33.86 4.39 11.41
C ALA A 47 33.31 3.42 10.34
N GLU A 48 32.31 2.63 10.71
CA GLU A 48 31.65 1.75 9.76
C GLU A 48 31.04 2.61 8.63
N PRO A 49 31.24 2.25 7.35
CA PRO A 49 30.70 3.03 6.25
C PRO A 49 29.17 3.07 6.32
N GLU A 50 28.59 4.23 6.00
CA GLU A 50 27.15 4.39 5.96
C GLU A 50 26.52 3.48 4.90
N ARG A 51 25.38 2.86 5.25
CA ARG A 51 24.62 1.97 4.35
C ARG A 51 23.20 2.47 4.16
N PRO A 52 22.99 3.57 3.40
CA PRO A 52 21.68 4.18 3.26
C PRO A 52 20.77 3.47 2.25
N TYR A 53 21.29 2.51 1.48
CA TYR A 53 20.56 1.77 0.47
C TYR A 53 20.10 0.42 1.00
N ARG A 54 18.98 -0.08 0.46
CA ARG A 54 18.43 -1.39 0.78
C ARG A 54 18.13 -2.14 -0.52
N LEU A 55 18.78 -3.29 -0.67
CA LEU A 55 18.39 -4.30 -1.65
C LEU A 55 17.34 -5.19 -1.01
N PHE A 56 16.20 -5.38 -1.64
CA PHE A 56 15.08 -6.14 -1.07
C PHE A 56 14.30 -6.89 -2.15
N VAL A 57 13.52 -7.88 -1.73
CA VAL A 57 12.57 -8.53 -2.63
C VAL A 57 11.23 -7.83 -2.49
N GLY A 58 10.89 -7.06 -3.51
CA GLY A 58 9.63 -6.36 -3.63
C GLY A 58 8.62 -7.13 -4.47
N ILE A 59 7.45 -6.53 -4.63
CA ILE A 59 6.33 -7.04 -5.42
C ILE A 59 5.94 -5.98 -6.45
N ASP A 60 5.73 -6.41 -7.70
CA ASP A 60 5.09 -5.60 -8.73
C ASP A 60 3.64 -6.08 -8.87
N VAL A 61 2.71 -5.15 -8.66
CA VAL A 61 1.27 -5.42 -8.74
C VAL A 61 0.81 -5.17 -10.17
N LYS A 62 0.27 -6.22 -10.79
CA LYS A 62 -0.23 -6.16 -12.16
C LYS A 62 -1.72 -6.40 -12.23
N VAL A 63 -2.37 -5.68 -13.13
CA VAL A 63 -3.82 -5.70 -13.33
C VAL A 63 -4.16 -6.07 -14.78
N PRO A 64 -5.26 -6.80 -15.04
CA PRO A 64 -5.71 -7.11 -16.38
C PRO A 64 -5.95 -5.84 -17.22
N HIS A 65 -5.31 -5.77 -18.38
CA HIS A 65 -5.45 -4.66 -19.32
C HIS A 65 -5.14 -5.14 -20.75
N GLY A 66 -6.03 -4.87 -21.70
CA GLY A 66 -5.80 -5.22 -23.11
C GLY A 66 -5.62 -6.71 -23.42
N GLY A 67 -6.10 -7.61 -22.55
CA GLY A 67 -5.95 -9.07 -22.70
C GLY A 67 -4.67 -9.66 -22.09
N ASP A 68 -3.83 -8.84 -21.46
CA ASP A 68 -2.68 -9.28 -20.66
C ASP A 68 -2.72 -8.61 -19.27
N PHE A 69 -1.66 -8.75 -18.48
CA PHE A 69 -1.45 -8.03 -17.23
C PHE A 69 -0.46 -6.89 -17.43
N ALA A 70 -0.85 -5.69 -17.00
CA ALA A 70 -0.02 -4.50 -17.08
C ALA A 70 0.35 -3.98 -15.69
N ASP A 71 1.51 -3.32 -15.60
CA ASP A 71 2.02 -2.71 -14.39
C ASP A 71 1.22 -1.46 -14.02
N ILE A 72 0.93 -1.30 -12.73
CA ILE A 72 0.36 -0.05 -12.18
C ILE A 72 1.47 1.00 -12.16
N GLN A 73 1.32 2.05 -12.97
CA GLN A 73 2.29 3.14 -13.07
C GLN A 73 2.03 4.24 -12.04
N ASP A 74 0.79 4.38 -11.60
CA ASP A 74 0.41 5.36 -10.59
C ASP A 74 -0.95 5.00 -9.99
N PHE A 75 -1.32 5.65 -8.90
CA PHE A 75 -2.62 5.48 -8.28
C PHE A 75 -3.17 6.83 -7.80
N ASP A 76 -4.41 7.11 -8.15
CA ASP A 76 -5.13 8.32 -7.74
C ASP A 76 -6.59 7.96 -7.45
N THR A 77 -7.03 8.19 -6.21
CA THR A 77 -8.45 8.18 -5.82
C THR A 77 -9.18 6.92 -6.34
N ASN A 78 -8.68 5.73 -5.96
CA ASN A 78 -9.23 4.43 -6.34
C ASN A 78 -9.07 4.04 -7.83
N ARG A 79 -8.24 4.77 -8.59
CA ARG A 79 -7.93 4.47 -9.99
C ARG A 79 -6.44 4.21 -10.17
N ALA A 80 -6.10 3.06 -10.72
CA ALA A 80 -4.74 2.77 -11.15
C ALA A 80 -4.51 3.32 -12.56
N LYS A 81 -3.41 4.05 -12.73
CA LYS A 81 -2.91 4.48 -14.04
C LYS A 81 -2.14 3.34 -14.68
N ILE A 82 -2.51 2.99 -15.91
CA ILE A 82 -1.89 1.96 -16.74
C ILE A 82 -1.62 2.58 -18.11
N GLY A 83 -0.37 2.91 -18.39
CA GLY A 83 0.00 3.68 -19.57
C GLY A 83 -0.71 5.05 -19.57
N HIS A 84 -1.63 5.25 -20.51
CA HIS A 84 -2.41 6.49 -20.63
C HIS A 84 -3.85 6.37 -20.09
N GLU A 85 -4.24 5.20 -19.61
CA GLU A 85 -5.59 4.92 -19.15
C GLU A 85 -5.64 4.81 -17.62
N PHE A 86 -6.83 5.06 -17.07
CA PHE A 86 -7.09 4.91 -15.63
C PHE A 86 -8.20 3.88 -15.42
N VAL A 87 -7.86 2.80 -14.72
CA VAL A 87 -8.76 1.69 -14.41
C VAL A 87 -9.16 1.76 -12.94
N SER A 88 -10.47 1.62 -12.66
CA SER A 88 -10.99 1.55 -11.30
C SER A 88 -10.54 0.25 -10.64
N ILE A 89 -9.93 0.34 -9.45
CA ILE A 89 -9.48 -0.85 -8.70
C ILE A 89 -10.65 -1.70 -8.20
N ASP A 90 -11.83 -1.11 -8.02
CA ASP A 90 -13.03 -1.87 -7.66
C ASP A 90 -13.53 -2.75 -8.79
N ASP A 91 -13.25 -2.40 -10.04
CA ASP A 91 -13.63 -3.20 -11.23
C ASP A 91 -12.61 -4.31 -11.52
N VAL A 92 -11.43 -4.27 -10.88
CA VAL A 92 -10.39 -5.27 -11.07
C VAL A 92 -10.67 -6.49 -10.19
N ALA A 93 -11.14 -7.57 -10.81
CA ALA A 93 -11.45 -8.82 -10.13
C ALA A 93 -10.23 -9.71 -9.85
N THR A 94 -9.13 -9.54 -10.59
CA THR A 94 -7.94 -10.42 -10.51
C THR A 94 -6.67 -9.59 -10.59
N PHE A 95 -5.63 -10.05 -9.91
CA PHE A 95 -4.33 -9.39 -9.85
C PHE A 95 -3.21 -10.43 -10.01
N ARG A 96 -2.05 -10.00 -10.48
CA ARG A 96 -0.84 -10.83 -10.50
C ARG A 96 0.27 -10.13 -9.75
N PHE A 97 1.03 -10.91 -8.98
CA PHE A 97 2.19 -10.44 -8.23
C PHE A 97 3.46 -11.00 -8.85
N ASP A 98 4.28 -10.13 -9.41
CA ASP A 98 5.60 -10.50 -9.90
C ASP A 98 6.63 -10.09 -8.83
N HIS A 99 7.40 -11.04 -8.30
CA HIS A 99 8.41 -10.73 -7.29
C HIS A 99 9.71 -10.33 -7.96
N ALA A 100 10.24 -9.17 -7.60
CA ALA A 100 11.45 -8.62 -8.20
C ALA A 100 12.44 -8.16 -7.13
N THR A 101 13.73 -8.27 -7.44
CA THR A 101 14.76 -7.67 -6.58
C THR A 101 14.82 -6.19 -6.90
N LYS A 102 14.59 -5.36 -5.89
CA LYS A 102 14.53 -3.90 -6.01
C LYS A 102 15.59 -3.26 -5.12
N LEU A 103 15.98 -2.05 -5.50
CA LEU A 103 16.92 -1.23 -4.75
C LEU A 103 16.23 0.10 -4.44
N ALA A 104 16.17 0.45 -3.17
CA ALA A 104 15.60 1.72 -2.72
C ALA A 104 16.49 2.36 -1.64
N ARG A 105 16.27 3.64 -1.39
CA ARG A 105 16.87 4.36 -0.26
C ARG A 105 15.93 4.28 0.93
N VAL A 106 16.49 4.28 2.13
CA VAL A 106 15.81 4.73 3.36
C VAL A 106 14.50 3.97 3.68
N PRO A 107 14.53 2.98 4.58
CA PRO A 107 13.33 2.18 4.87
C PRO A 107 12.24 3.00 5.56
N ILE A 108 11.03 2.91 5.01
CA ILE A 108 9.78 3.39 5.61
C ILE A 108 9.44 2.50 6.81
N SER A 109 8.97 3.10 7.90
CA SER A 109 8.51 2.36 9.07
C SER A 109 7.01 2.11 8.98
N ILE A 110 6.62 0.84 9.10
CA ILE A 110 5.26 0.35 9.25
C ILE A 110 5.16 -0.28 10.64
N ALA A 111 4.24 0.23 11.45
CA ALA A 111 3.99 -0.21 12.82
C ALA A 111 2.49 -0.39 13.08
N ASP A 112 2.15 -1.03 14.19
CA ASP A 112 0.79 -1.18 14.72
C ASP A 112 -0.22 -1.72 13.70
N VAL A 113 0.19 -2.68 12.86
CA VAL A 113 -0.71 -3.29 11.87
C VAL A 113 -1.77 -4.12 12.59
N SER A 114 -3.03 -3.76 12.38
CA SER A 114 -4.17 -4.50 12.91
C SER A 114 -5.29 -4.58 11.88
N THR A 115 -6.15 -5.58 12.05
CA THR A 115 -7.26 -5.87 11.14
C THR A 115 -8.57 -5.89 11.91
N GLU A 116 -9.59 -5.28 11.34
CA GLU A 116 -10.95 -5.28 11.88
C GLU A 116 -11.94 -5.72 10.81
N LYS A 117 -12.83 -6.65 11.16
CA LYS A 117 -13.98 -6.98 10.31
C LYS A 117 -15.08 -5.96 10.60
N THR A 118 -15.69 -5.43 9.56
CA THR A 118 -16.72 -4.41 9.68
C THR A 118 -17.81 -4.60 8.63
N GLU A 119 -18.90 -3.88 8.79
CA GLU A 119 -19.95 -3.81 7.77
C GLU A 119 -19.52 -2.79 6.69
N SER A 120 -19.62 -3.16 5.42
CA SER A 120 -19.37 -2.30 4.25
C SER A 120 -20.22 -1.01 4.31
N ASN A 121 -21.36 -1.14 4.99
CA ASN A 121 -22.45 -0.22 5.18
C ASN A 121 -22.56 0.31 6.63
N GLY A 122 -21.45 0.47 7.37
CA GLY A 122 -21.49 1.08 8.72
C GLY A 122 -22.18 2.46 8.79
N GLU A 123 -22.13 3.26 7.72
CA GLU A 123 -22.97 4.47 7.57
C GLU A 123 -24.45 4.13 7.45
N SER A 124 -24.80 3.08 6.72
CA SER A 124 -26.17 2.59 6.58
C SER A 124 -26.74 2.08 7.89
N ARG A 125 -25.95 1.55 8.83
CA ARG A 125 -26.44 1.20 10.17
C ARG A 125 -26.85 2.44 10.98
N THR A 126 -26.07 3.52 10.88
CA THR A 126 -26.39 4.80 11.53
C THR A 126 -27.57 5.50 10.82
N GLU A 127 -27.61 5.47 9.50
CA GLU A 127 -28.77 5.93 8.72
C GLU A 127 -30.01 5.06 8.93
N TRP A 128 -29.85 3.76 9.12
CA TRP A 128 -30.92 2.82 9.43
C TRP A 128 -31.48 3.10 10.82
N MET A 129 -30.63 3.32 11.83
CA MET A 129 -31.08 3.77 13.16
C MET A 129 -31.79 5.13 13.07
N ARG A 130 -31.29 6.07 12.27
CA ARG A 130 -31.96 7.36 12.01
C ARG A 130 -33.30 7.19 11.29
N ARG A 131 -33.39 6.31 10.28
CA ARG A 131 -34.63 6.00 9.55
C ARG A 131 -35.63 5.28 10.43
N GLN A 132 -35.18 4.36 11.29
CA GLN A 132 -36.03 3.67 12.25
C GLN A 132 -36.58 4.65 13.29
N SER A 133 -35.74 5.54 13.82
CA SER A 133 -36.18 6.62 14.72
C SER A 133 -37.18 7.56 14.03
N ALA A 134 -36.94 7.92 12.76
CA ALA A 134 -37.86 8.74 11.96
C ALA A 134 -39.19 8.04 11.64
N LEU A 135 -39.18 6.72 11.41
CA LEU A 135 -40.39 5.92 11.20
C LEU A 135 -41.20 5.77 12.49
N GLN A 136 -40.53 5.60 13.63
CA GLN A 136 -41.18 5.60 14.95
C GLN A 136 -41.82 6.95 15.26
N SER A 137 -41.12 8.06 15.02
CA SER A 137 -41.70 9.40 15.20
C SER A 137 -42.88 9.65 14.27
N TYR A 138 -42.77 9.26 12.99
CA TYR A 138 -43.85 9.38 12.02
C TYR A 138 -45.10 8.57 12.41
N GLY A 139 -44.91 7.34 12.90
CA GLY A 139 -46.00 6.51 13.41
C GLY A 139 -46.70 7.14 14.62
N GLN A 140 -45.94 7.72 15.54
CA GLN A 140 -46.49 8.40 16.72
C GLN A 140 -47.28 9.66 16.34
N ASP A 141 -46.78 10.46 15.40
CA ASP A 141 -47.45 11.66 14.91
C ASP A 141 -48.77 11.34 14.21
N ARG A 142 -48.81 10.25 13.41
CA ARG A 142 -50.03 9.72 12.78
C ARG A 142 -51.09 9.27 13.79
N ILE A 143 -50.67 8.59 14.85
CA ILE A 143 -51.57 8.16 15.93
C ILE A 143 -52.15 9.39 16.65
N ASN A 144 -51.31 10.37 16.96
CA ASN A 144 -51.72 11.61 17.62
C ASN A 144 -52.68 12.44 16.74
N SER A 145 -52.41 12.56 15.44
CA SER A 145 -53.30 13.28 14.51
C SER A 145 -54.65 12.59 14.34
N ASN A 146 -54.65 11.26 14.26
CA ASN A 146 -55.89 10.50 14.17
C ASN A 146 -56.69 10.55 15.47
N LEU A 147 -56.03 10.52 16.63
CA LEU A 147 -56.69 10.69 17.93
C LEU A 147 -57.33 12.08 18.05
N ALA A 148 -56.65 13.13 17.60
CA ALA A 148 -57.22 14.48 17.54
C ALA A 148 -58.43 14.57 16.61
N THR A 149 -58.42 13.82 15.49
CA THR A 149 -59.54 13.72 14.54
C THR A 149 -60.73 12.95 15.13
N VAL A 150 -60.48 11.87 15.88
CA VAL A 150 -61.51 11.14 16.62
C VAL A 150 -62.12 12.02 17.72
N ALA A 151 -61.29 12.76 18.47
CA ALA A 151 -61.75 13.67 19.52
C ALA A 151 -62.58 14.85 18.96
N SER A 152 -62.21 15.39 17.81
CA SER A 152 -62.98 16.45 17.13
C SER A 152 -64.30 15.92 16.55
N ALA A 153 -64.31 14.72 15.98
CA ALA A 153 -65.53 14.06 15.52
C ALA A 153 -66.48 13.72 16.69
N ALA A 154 -65.94 13.25 17.82
CA ALA A 154 -66.71 12.94 19.02
C ALA A 154 -67.34 14.20 19.65
N SER A 155 -66.60 15.32 19.68
CA SER A 155 -67.12 16.60 20.19
C SER A 155 -68.16 17.23 19.25
N ALA A 156 -68.04 17.03 17.94
CA ALA A 156 -69.07 17.42 16.97
C ALA A 156 -70.35 16.56 17.05
N ALA A 157 -70.22 15.27 17.40
CA ALA A 157 -71.34 14.34 17.57
C ALA A 157 -72.20 14.64 18.82
N THR A 158 -71.64 15.29 19.86
CA THR A 158 -72.37 15.69 21.08
C THR A 158 -73.34 16.87 20.90
N GLY A 159 -73.51 17.41 19.69
CA GLY A 159 -74.38 18.57 19.40
C GLY A 159 -75.84 18.28 19.04
N GLY A 160 -76.28 17.01 18.99
CA GLY A 160 -77.67 16.64 18.64
C GLY A 160 -78.45 16.08 19.83
N PRO A 161 -79.75 16.40 20.01
CA PRO A 161 -80.51 16.00 21.20
C PRO A 161 -80.77 14.49 21.22
N VAL A 162 -80.37 13.83 22.33
CA VAL A 162 -80.66 12.42 22.60
C VAL A 162 -81.82 12.31 23.60
N PHE A 163 -82.94 11.74 23.15
CA PHE A 163 -83.88 11.06 24.04
C PHE A 163 -84.64 9.96 23.28
N VAL A 164 -84.34 8.69 23.56
CA VAL A 164 -85.24 7.55 23.29
C VAL A 164 -85.02 6.46 24.35
N PRO A 165 -86.04 6.06 25.13
CA PRO A 165 -85.98 4.87 25.97
C PRO A 165 -86.09 3.61 25.10
N GLY A 166 -85.08 2.74 25.14
CA GLY A 166 -85.13 1.38 24.57
C GLY A 166 -84.61 1.21 23.14
N GLY A 167 -83.96 2.22 22.54
CA GLY A 167 -83.36 2.12 21.21
C GLY A 167 -81.84 2.03 21.23
N ASN A 168 -81.26 1.15 20.40
CA ASN A 168 -79.83 1.14 20.11
C ASN A 168 -79.42 2.52 19.58
N LEU A 169 -78.44 3.16 20.23
CA LEU A 169 -77.85 4.41 19.77
C LEU A 169 -77.06 4.13 18.47
N GLU A 170 -77.60 4.58 17.33
CA GLU A 170 -76.84 4.65 16.09
C GLU A 170 -75.77 5.73 16.24
N MET A 171 -74.50 5.32 16.22
CA MET A 171 -73.38 6.26 16.10
C MET A 171 -73.47 6.97 14.74
N PRO A 172 -73.16 8.28 14.68
CA PRO A 172 -73.02 8.97 13.40
C PRO A 172 -71.94 8.29 12.53
N ASP A 173 -72.21 8.11 11.24
CA ASP A 173 -71.29 7.46 10.28
C ASP A 173 -69.89 8.08 10.26
N SER A 174 -69.79 9.39 10.54
CA SER A 174 -68.52 10.11 10.64
C SER A 174 -67.66 9.65 11.83
N LEU A 175 -68.28 9.32 12.96
CA LEU A 175 -67.59 8.79 14.14
C LEU A 175 -67.16 7.34 13.90
N ASN A 176 -68.02 6.53 13.28
CA ASN A 176 -67.72 5.14 12.95
C ASN A 176 -66.55 5.02 11.95
N THR A 177 -66.52 5.90 10.95
CA THR A 177 -65.42 5.99 9.97
C THR A 177 -64.10 6.40 10.64
N ALA A 178 -64.11 7.45 11.47
CA ALA A 178 -62.92 7.92 12.18
C ALA A 178 -62.35 6.87 13.15
N VAL A 179 -63.23 6.12 13.84
CA VAL A 179 -62.83 5.04 14.74
C VAL A 179 -62.25 3.84 13.96
N ASN A 180 -62.85 3.46 12.83
CA ASN A 180 -62.30 2.41 11.97
C ASN A 180 -60.93 2.80 11.38
N ASP A 181 -60.77 4.03 10.92
CA ASP A 181 -59.48 4.54 10.42
C ASP A 181 -58.42 4.54 11.51
N TYR A 182 -58.79 4.90 12.74
CA TYR A 182 -57.90 4.79 13.90
C TYR A 182 -57.48 3.33 14.16
N TYR A 183 -58.42 2.39 14.19
CA TYR A 183 -58.11 0.96 14.42
C TYR A 183 -57.25 0.35 13.31
N GLN A 184 -57.50 0.71 12.04
CA GLN A 184 -56.67 0.25 10.92
C GLN A 184 -55.26 0.85 10.99
N THR A 185 -55.14 2.15 11.30
CA THR A 185 -53.84 2.80 11.49
C THR A 185 -53.09 2.23 12.68
N ALA A 186 -53.77 1.96 13.80
CA ALA A 186 -53.17 1.36 15.00
C ALA A 186 -52.66 -0.07 14.73
N LYS A 187 -53.44 -0.90 14.02
CA LYS A 187 -53.00 -2.23 13.58
C LYS A 187 -51.82 -2.18 12.60
N GLN A 188 -51.75 -1.16 11.76
CA GLN A 188 -50.63 -0.97 10.83
C GLN A 188 -49.38 -0.46 11.56
N GLY A 189 -49.55 0.41 12.58
CA GLY A 189 -48.49 0.84 13.48
C GLY A 189 -47.92 -0.32 14.31
N GLU A 190 -48.77 -1.25 14.75
CA GLU A 190 -48.36 -2.46 15.47
C GLU A 190 -47.43 -3.34 14.61
N LYS A 191 -47.73 -3.49 13.31
CA LYS A 191 -46.87 -4.18 12.33
C LYS A 191 -45.54 -3.48 12.06
N ILE A 192 -45.49 -2.14 12.17
CA ILE A 192 -44.25 -1.36 12.03
C ILE A 192 -43.41 -1.43 13.32
N SER A 193 -44.07 -1.57 14.47
CA SER A 193 -43.42 -1.70 15.79
C SER A 193 -42.97 -3.12 16.15
N ASP A 194 -43.36 -4.11 15.35
CA ASP A 194 -42.97 -5.51 15.56
C ASP A 194 -41.45 -5.64 15.31
N SER A 195 -40.70 -5.63 16.40
CA SER A 195 -39.24 -5.70 16.42
C SER A 195 -38.71 -6.99 15.81
N SER A 196 -39.53 -8.04 15.73
CA SER A 196 -39.14 -9.34 15.19
C SER A 196 -38.90 -9.31 13.68
N TYR A 197 -39.71 -8.56 12.92
CA TYR A 197 -39.59 -8.44 11.46
C TYR A 197 -38.30 -7.72 11.04
N PHE A 198 -37.75 -6.85 11.90
CA PHE A 198 -36.50 -6.14 11.66
C PHE A 198 -35.29 -6.78 12.35
N ALA A 199 -35.48 -7.51 13.45
CA ALA A 199 -34.43 -8.28 14.11
C ALA A 199 -33.87 -9.38 13.21
N GLU A 200 -34.72 -10.01 12.39
CA GLU A 200 -34.31 -11.03 11.43
C GLU A 200 -33.42 -10.45 10.30
N SER A 201 -33.69 -9.20 9.88
CA SER A 201 -32.83 -8.48 8.90
C SER A 201 -31.54 -7.92 9.50
N ALA A 202 -31.54 -7.57 10.80
CA ALA A 202 -30.37 -7.07 11.51
C ALA A 202 -29.42 -8.20 11.98
N GLN A 203 -29.92 -9.42 12.18
CA GLN A 203 -29.10 -10.61 12.48
C GLN A 203 -28.30 -11.12 11.28
N THR A 204 -28.59 -10.63 10.07
CA THR A 204 -27.82 -10.88 8.84
C THR A 204 -27.01 -9.65 8.39
N ALA A 205 -26.67 -8.73 9.30
CA ALA A 205 -25.60 -7.76 9.02
C ALA A 205 -24.27 -8.51 8.96
N ARG A 206 -23.96 -9.06 7.78
CA ARG A 206 -22.71 -9.78 7.53
C ARG A 206 -21.59 -8.75 7.51
N GLU A 207 -20.55 -8.98 8.30
CA GLU A 207 -19.30 -8.23 8.24
C GLU A 207 -18.65 -8.50 6.87
N ASP A 208 -19.03 -7.72 5.87
CA ASP A 208 -18.64 -7.87 4.46
C ASP A 208 -17.55 -6.87 4.06
N ALA A 209 -16.85 -6.28 5.03
CA ALA A 209 -15.73 -5.40 4.80
C ALA A 209 -14.56 -5.68 5.75
N LEU A 210 -13.36 -5.57 5.21
CA LEU A 210 -12.11 -5.65 5.96
C LEU A 210 -11.51 -4.24 6.09
N LEU A 211 -11.15 -3.88 7.31
CA LEU A 211 -10.35 -2.70 7.65
C LEU A 211 -8.95 -3.15 8.04
N ILE A 212 -7.94 -2.44 7.54
CA ILE A 212 -6.55 -2.57 7.97
C ILE A 212 -6.12 -1.21 8.53
N HIS A 213 -5.70 -1.19 9.78
CA HIS A 213 -5.08 -0.02 10.40
C HIS A 213 -3.58 -0.22 10.47
N ALA A 214 -2.82 0.84 10.17
CA ALA A 214 -1.38 0.84 10.33
C ALA A 214 -0.87 2.25 10.64
N THR A 215 0.29 2.33 11.27
CA THR A 215 1.03 3.56 11.50
C THR A 215 2.22 3.59 10.54
N LEU A 216 2.30 4.63 9.70
CA LEU A 216 3.37 4.81 8.72
C LEU A 216 4.24 6.02 9.07
N SER A 217 5.56 5.92 8.88
CA SER A 217 6.46 7.08 8.90
C SER A 217 7.65 6.88 7.97
N ALA A 218 8.21 7.98 7.47
CA ALA A 218 9.41 7.98 6.64
C ALA A 218 10.40 9.03 7.17
N PRO A 219 11.69 8.72 7.31
CA PRO A 219 12.64 9.68 7.90
C PRO A 219 12.91 10.90 6.99
N THR A 220 12.54 10.82 5.71
CA THR A 220 12.49 11.96 4.79
C THR A 220 11.07 12.12 4.25
N PRO A 221 10.59 13.35 4.01
CA PRO A 221 9.28 13.56 3.40
C PRO A 221 9.17 12.92 2.01
N ILE A 222 8.02 12.31 1.74
CA ILE A 222 7.62 11.69 0.47
C ILE A 222 6.24 12.23 0.12
N ILE A 223 6.10 12.78 -1.07
CA ILE A 223 4.86 13.35 -1.61
C ILE A 223 4.28 12.40 -2.65
N ASP A 224 2.94 12.31 -2.68
CA ASP A 224 2.17 11.50 -3.63
C ASP A 224 2.55 10.01 -3.59
N ALA A 225 2.66 9.47 -2.37
CA ALA A 225 2.81 8.04 -2.16
C ALA A 225 1.43 7.37 -2.02
N TYR A 226 1.38 6.06 -2.18
CA TYR A 226 0.21 5.27 -1.85
C TYR A 226 0.63 3.96 -1.18
N VAL A 227 -0.24 3.42 -0.33
CA VAL A 227 -0.05 2.10 0.28
C VAL A 227 -0.91 1.07 -0.44
N VAL A 228 -0.30 -0.06 -0.75
CA VAL A 228 -0.98 -1.27 -1.22
C VAL A 228 -0.94 -2.29 -0.10
N GLY A 229 -2.12 -2.69 0.38
CA GLY A 229 -2.26 -3.79 1.31
C GLY A 229 -2.63 -5.07 0.59
N VAL A 230 -1.97 -6.17 0.92
CA VAL A 230 -2.30 -7.52 0.47
C VAL A 230 -2.76 -8.32 1.67
N ALA A 231 -4.06 -8.58 1.79
CA ALA A 231 -4.58 -9.46 2.83
C ALA A 231 -4.86 -10.84 2.25
N ARG A 232 -4.20 -11.87 2.78
CA ARG A 232 -4.58 -13.25 2.49
C ARG A 232 -5.71 -13.64 3.42
N ILE A 233 -6.85 -14.03 2.84
CA ILE A 233 -8.02 -14.50 3.56
C ILE A 233 -8.31 -15.96 3.23
N SER A 234 -9.00 -16.65 4.15
CA SER A 234 -9.51 -18.00 3.96
C SER A 234 -11.03 -17.98 4.08
N THR A 235 -11.75 -18.61 3.16
CA THR A 235 -13.20 -18.80 3.22
C THR A 235 -13.52 -20.30 3.22
N PRO A 236 -14.60 -20.75 3.88
CA PRO A 236 -14.98 -22.15 3.91
C PRO A 236 -15.19 -22.77 2.51
N ASP A 237 -15.75 -21.98 1.58
CA ASP A 237 -16.15 -22.45 0.26
C ASP A 237 -15.06 -22.34 -0.82
N GLN A 238 -14.22 -21.30 -0.77
CA GLN A 238 -13.24 -21.00 -1.83
C GLN A 238 -11.78 -21.25 -1.41
N GLY A 239 -11.53 -21.60 -0.15
CA GLY A 239 -10.18 -21.73 0.39
C GLY A 239 -9.50 -20.37 0.50
N TYR A 240 -8.23 -20.28 0.09
CA TYR A 240 -7.43 -19.06 0.20
C TYR A 240 -7.62 -18.12 -0.99
N SER A 241 -7.78 -16.83 -0.71
CA SER A 241 -7.77 -15.76 -1.70
C SER A 241 -7.01 -14.54 -1.19
N ASP A 242 -6.43 -13.77 -2.10
CA ASP A 242 -5.73 -12.54 -1.78
C ASP A 242 -6.64 -11.34 -2.11
N VAL A 243 -6.78 -10.42 -1.16
CA VAL A 243 -7.58 -9.20 -1.29
C VAL A 243 -6.65 -8.01 -1.29
N LEU A 244 -6.81 -7.13 -2.29
CA LEU A 244 -6.02 -5.92 -2.41
C LEU A 244 -6.73 -4.69 -1.87
N PHE A 245 -5.92 -3.82 -1.30
CA PHE A 245 -6.30 -2.55 -0.72
C PHE A 245 -5.38 -1.48 -1.30
N PHE A 246 -5.94 -0.33 -1.63
CA PHE A 246 -5.17 0.83 -2.05
C PHE A 246 -5.63 2.04 -1.24
N GLN A 247 -4.69 2.87 -0.82
CA GLN A 247 -4.98 4.11 -0.12
C GLN A 247 -3.91 5.15 -0.44
N ASP A 248 -4.35 6.32 -0.89
CA ASP A 248 -3.48 7.47 -1.13
C ASP A 248 -2.89 7.99 0.18
N ILE A 249 -1.62 8.37 0.12
CA ILE A 249 -0.86 9.03 1.18
C ILE A 249 -0.24 10.30 0.56
N PRO A 250 -1.00 11.42 0.53
CA PRO A 250 -0.55 12.65 -0.13
C PRO A 250 0.80 13.16 0.40
N ARG A 251 1.08 12.90 1.68
CA ARG A 251 2.33 13.24 2.32
C ARG A 251 2.67 12.23 3.41
N LEU A 252 3.83 11.60 3.30
CA LEU A 252 4.43 10.76 4.32
C LEU A 252 5.71 11.44 4.82
N GLY A 253 5.93 11.50 6.13
CA GLY A 253 7.11 12.15 6.70
C GLY A 253 7.56 11.54 8.02
N PRO A 254 8.47 12.21 8.76
CA PRO A 254 9.04 11.64 9.98
C PRO A 254 8.00 11.46 11.10
N GLU A 255 6.95 12.28 11.08
CA GLU A 255 5.84 12.18 12.02
C GLU A 255 4.96 10.96 11.67
N PRO A 256 4.78 10.01 12.61
CA PRO A 256 3.94 8.85 12.37
C PRO A 256 2.49 9.23 12.09
N GLN A 257 1.94 8.72 10.99
CA GLN A 257 0.57 8.92 10.57
C GLN A 257 -0.20 7.59 10.55
N LYS A 258 -1.41 7.60 11.09
CA LYS A 258 -2.32 6.46 10.98
C LYS A 258 -2.98 6.44 9.61
N VAL A 259 -2.94 5.30 8.96
CA VAL A 259 -3.70 5.02 7.73
C VAL A 259 -4.73 3.94 8.00
N THR A 260 -5.85 4.01 7.29
CA THR A 260 -6.92 3.02 7.36
C THR A 260 -7.28 2.62 5.94
N LEU A 261 -7.04 1.36 5.61
CA LEU A 261 -7.40 0.80 4.32
C LEU A 261 -8.71 0.04 4.49
N LYS A 262 -9.69 0.28 3.61
CA LYS A 262 -11.00 -0.38 3.65
C LYS A 262 -11.31 -1.05 2.33
N ARG A 263 -11.67 -2.34 2.36
CA ARG A 263 -12.24 -3.05 1.21
C ARG A 263 -13.61 -3.60 1.58
N LYS A 264 -14.59 -3.28 0.74
CA LYS A 264 -15.97 -3.77 0.82
C LYS A 264 -16.15 -5.02 -0.05
N GLY A 265 -17.22 -5.77 0.17
CA GLY A 265 -17.57 -6.93 -0.64
C GLY A 265 -16.68 -8.15 -0.37
N VAL A 266 -16.05 -8.22 0.81
CA VAL A 266 -15.35 -9.42 1.26
C VAL A 266 -16.41 -10.43 1.73
N ALA A 267 -16.27 -11.71 1.35
CA ALA A 267 -17.24 -12.74 1.73
C ALA A 267 -17.34 -12.85 3.25
N GLY A 268 -18.54 -12.76 3.84
CA GLY A 268 -18.72 -12.47 5.27
C GLY A 268 -18.27 -13.53 6.30
N ASP A 269 -17.84 -14.72 5.86
CA ASP A 269 -17.35 -15.82 6.70
C ASP A 269 -15.84 -16.06 6.56
N TYR A 270 -15.09 -15.02 6.16
CA TYR A 270 -13.65 -15.08 5.98
C TYR A 270 -12.83 -15.05 7.27
N GLU A 271 -11.63 -15.62 7.26
CA GLU A 271 -10.59 -15.45 8.28
C GLU A 271 -9.36 -14.78 7.66
N VAL A 272 -8.78 -13.78 8.33
CA VAL A 272 -7.57 -13.09 7.84
C VAL A 272 -6.34 -13.88 8.29
N MET A 273 -5.56 -14.37 7.33
CA MET A 273 -4.37 -15.18 7.56
C MET A 273 -3.11 -14.33 7.70
N SER A 274 -2.92 -13.38 6.78
CA SER A 274 -1.79 -12.47 6.78
C SER A 274 -2.17 -11.14 6.14
N VAL A 275 -1.45 -10.09 6.52
CA VAL A 275 -1.54 -8.77 5.89
C VAL A 275 -0.14 -8.27 5.66
N ASP A 276 0.17 -7.98 4.39
CA ASP A 276 1.42 -7.39 3.96
C ASP A 276 1.15 -5.98 3.41
N LEU A 277 1.95 -5.00 3.85
CA LEU A 277 1.80 -3.61 3.44
C LEU A 277 3.02 -3.16 2.65
N HIS A 278 2.78 -2.59 1.47
CA HIS A 278 3.78 -2.12 0.53
C HIS A 278 3.51 -0.65 0.21
N ILE A 279 4.55 0.19 0.19
CA ILE A 279 4.39 1.61 -0.14
C ILE A 279 4.96 1.84 -1.53
N TYR A 280 4.24 2.57 -2.35
CA TYR A 280 4.63 2.89 -3.72
C TYR A 280 4.61 4.40 -3.95
N ARG A 281 5.34 4.80 -4.98
CA ARG A 281 5.28 6.13 -5.58
C ARG A 281 5.58 5.97 -7.07
N GLU A 282 4.74 6.52 -7.93
CA GLU A 282 4.92 6.45 -9.40
C GLU A 282 5.19 5.00 -9.88
N GLY A 283 4.42 4.05 -9.33
CA GLY A 283 4.51 2.62 -9.69
C GLY A 283 5.73 1.89 -9.13
N GLN A 284 6.63 2.59 -8.44
CA GLN A 284 7.82 2.01 -7.84
C GLN A 284 7.61 1.76 -6.35
N GLU A 285 7.88 0.53 -5.92
CA GLU A 285 7.82 0.17 -4.52
C GLU A 285 9.00 0.76 -3.75
N LEU A 286 8.70 1.40 -2.63
CA LEU A 286 9.65 1.92 -1.68
C LEU A 286 9.90 0.87 -0.59
N VAL A 287 11.15 0.75 -0.16
CA VAL A 287 11.53 -0.21 0.88
C VAL A 287 10.90 0.16 2.22
N SER A 288 10.37 -0.83 2.94
CA SER A 288 9.84 -0.69 4.29
C SER A 288 10.55 -1.63 5.27
N ASN A 289 10.37 -1.46 6.58
CA ASN A 289 10.82 -2.42 7.58
C ASN A 289 10.14 -3.80 7.47
N GLN A 290 9.05 -3.93 6.71
CA GLN A 290 8.34 -5.19 6.46
C GLN A 290 8.75 -5.88 5.15
N SER A 291 9.47 -5.20 4.25
CA SER A 291 9.92 -5.80 3.00
C SER A 291 10.76 -7.06 3.25
N ALA A 292 10.55 -8.10 2.44
CA ALA A 292 11.24 -9.36 2.61
C ALA A 292 12.72 -9.29 2.17
N LYS A 293 13.58 -10.03 2.88
CA LYS A 293 14.99 -10.29 2.50
C LYS A 293 15.79 -9.00 2.19
N GLN A 294 15.83 -8.09 3.16
CA GLN A 294 16.54 -6.82 3.02
C GLN A 294 18.04 -6.94 3.32
N PHE A 295 18.86 -6.29 2.52
CA PHE A 295 20.29 -6.16 2.72
C PHE A 295 20.69 -4.68 2.67
N ALA A 296 21.42 -4.23 3.69
CA ALA A 296 21.93 -2.87 3.77
C ALA A 296 23.18 -2.74 2.90
N LEU A 297 23.14 -1.82 1.92
CA LEU A 297 24.24 -1.56 1.00
C LEU A 297 24.84 -0.16 1.20
N THR A 298 26.15 -0.07 1.06
CA THR A 298 26.89 1.18 0.85
C THR A 298 26.56 1.76 -0.53
N ARG A 299 26.99 3.01 -0.78
CA ARG A 299 26.82 3.67 -2.07
C ARG A 299 27.50 2.91 -3.22
N ASP A 300 28.71 2.43 -2.99
CA ASP A 300 29.50 1.71 -4.00
C ASP A 300 28.89 0.34 -4.32
N GLU A 301 28.42 -0.41 -3.30
CA GLU A 301 27.73 -1.69 -3.49
C GLU A 301 26.39 -1.53 -4.23
N ALA A 302 25.63 -0.48 -3.91
CA ALA A 302 24.39 -0.15 -4.61
C ALA A 302 24.64 0.17 -6.10
N MET A 303 25.71 0.91 -6.38
CA MET A 303 26.10 1.24 -7.75
C MET A 303 26.60 0.00 -8.52
N GLU A 304 27.36 -0.88 -7.89
CA GLU A 304 27.79 -2.15 -8.49
C GLU A 304 26.60 -3.02 -8.87
N TYR A 305 25.59 -3.13 -8.00
CA TYR A 305 24.35 -3.83 -8.30
C TYR A 305 23.65 -3.23 -9.53
N LEU A 306 23.45 -1.92 -9.56
CA LEU A 306 22.79 -1.23 -10.67
C LEU A 306 23.55 -1.40 -12.00
N LEU A 307 24.88 -1.37 -11.95
CA LEU A 307 25.73 -1.61 -13.12
C LEU A 307 25.55 -3.03 -13.66
N LEU A 308 25.58 -4.04 -12.79
CA LEU A 308 25.37 -5.44 -13.17
C LEU A 308 23.98 -5.63 -13.76
N GLU A 309 22.96 -5.07 -13.14
CA GLU A 309 21.58 -5.11 -13.62
C GLU A 309 21.48 -4.47 -15.02
N ARG A 310 22.01 -3.27 -15.22
CA ARG A 310 21.96 -2.55 -16.49
C ARG A 310 22.66 -3.31 -17.61
N VAL A 311 23.88 -3.81 -17.37
CA VAL A 311 24.65 -4.56 -18.38
C VAL A 311 23.97 -5.90 -18.69
N SER A 312 23.44 -6.58 -17.68
CA SER A 312 22.81 -7.89 -17.86
C SER A 312 21.49 -7.82 -18.62
N SER A 313 20.72 -6.75 -18.46
CA SER A 313 19.45 -6.49 -19.15
C SER A 313 19.62 -5.95 -20.58
N HIS A 314 20.80 -5.39 -20.90
CA HIS A 314 21.07 -4.75 -22.20
C HIS A 314 22.30 -5.34 -22.91
N ARG A 315 22.43 -6.68 -22.87
CA ARG A 315 23.56 -7.38 -23.49
C ARG A 315 23.65 -7.09 -24.99
N GLY A 316 24.85 -6.71 -25.43
CA GLY A 316 25.14 -6.37 -26.83
C GLY A 316 24.53 -5.05 -27.32
N GLN A 317 23.78 -4.33 -26.48
CA GLN A 317 23.18 -3.05 -26.85
C GLN A 317 24.15 -1.89 -26.57
N THR A 318 23.84 -0.74 -27.16
CA THR A 318 24.52 0.53 -26.88
C THR A 318 23.49 1.53 -26.39
N LEU A 319 23.70 2.08 -25.20
CA LEU A 319 22.77 2.99 -24.51
C LEU A 319 23.53 4.18 -23.90
N PRO A 320 22.94 5.39 -23.87
CA PRO A 320 23.55 6.53 -23.21
C PRO A 320 23.60 6.32 -21.68
N ALA A 321 24.34 7.18 -20.98
CA ALA A 321 24.23 7.23 -19.52
C ALA A 321 22.86 7.80 -19.12
N SER A 322 22.33 7.39 -17.97
CA SER A 322 21.02 7.86 -17.50
C SER A 322 20.95 7.94 -15.97
N PRO A 323 20.16 8.85 -15.39
CA PRO A 323 19.92 8.86 -13.95
C PRO A 323 19.26 7.56 -13.47
N ALA A 324 19.60 7.11 -12.26
CA ALA A 324 18.96 5.98 -11.60
C ALA A 324 17.74 6.45 -10.79
N TRP A 325 16.60 6.65 -11.47
CA TRP A 325 15.39 7.23 -10.86
C TRP A 325 14.82 6.42 -9.70
N SER A 326 15.04 5.10 -9.66
CA SER A 326 14.66 4.25 -8.53
C SER A 326 15.34 4.63 -7.20
N LEU A 327 16.43 5.40 -7.27
CA LEU A 327 17.17 5.90 -6.12
C LEU A 327 17.15 7.42 -6.03
N ALA A 328 16.04 8.03 -6.47
CA ALA A 328 15.82 9.46 -6.39
C ALA A 328 16.16 10.02 -5.00
N PRO A 329 16.85 11.17 -4.94
CA PRO A 329 17.24 11.79 -3.68
C PRO A 329 16.05 12.43 -2.97
N ALA A 330 16.19 12.62 -1.66
CA ALA A 330 15.13 13.13 -0.80
C ALA A 330 14.46 14.44 -1.30
N PRO A 331 15.17 15.41 -1.90
CA PRO A 331 14.53 16.61 -2.44
C PRO A 331 13.53 16.33 -3.58
N LEU A 332 13.74 15.28 -4.37
CA LEU A 332 12.79 14.88 -5.41
C LEU A 332 11.58 14.16 -4.82
N LEU A 333 11.81 13.27 -3.84
CA LEU A 333 10.72 12.59 -3.11
C LEU A 333 9.82 13.59 -2.36
N ALA A 334 10.40 14.67 -1.82
CA ALA A 334 9.71 15.69 -1.06
C ALA A 334 9.08 16.81 -1.92
N ALA A 335 9.18 16.73 -3.24
CA ALA A 335 8.78 17.81 -4.14
C ALA A 335 7.26 17.90 -4.30
N ILE A 336 6.70 19.08 -4.04
CA ILE A 336 5.28 19.40 -4.28
C ILE A 336 5.09 20.07 -5.66
N ALA A 337 6.14 20.70 -6.19
CA ALA A 337 6.08 21.46 -7.44
C ALA A 337 7.16 20.98 -8.41
N PRO A 338 6.86 20.01 -9.29
CA PRO A 338 7.77 19.49 -10.32
C PRO A 338 8.41 20.57 -11.20
N SER A 339 7.68 21.66 -11.46
CA SER A 339 8.16 22.80 -12.28
C SER A 339 9.38 23.51 -11.68
N LYS A 340 9.65 23.37 -10.38
CA LYS A 340 10.88 23.91 -9.75
C LYS A 340 12.13 23.12 -10.10
N PHE A 341 11.98 21.99 -10.78
CA PHE A 341 13.06 21.10 -11.19
C PHE A 341 13.26 21.07 -12.71
N ASP A 342 12.56 21.95 -13.44
CA ASP A 342 12.61 22.03 -14.90
C ASP A 342 13.88 22.75 -15.39
N TYR A 343 14.99 22.01 -15.36
CA TYR A 343 16.29 22.45 -15.85
C TYR A 343 16.89 21.39 -16.78
N PRO A 344 17.27 21.74 -18.02
CA PRO A 344 18.04 20.83 -18.86
C PRO A 344 19.43 20.66 -18.25
N ILE A 345 19.79 19.41 -17.92
CA ILE A 345 21.05 19.07 -17.27
C ILE A 345 21.81 18.09 -18.17
N SER A 346 23.11 18.33 -18.31
CA SER A 346 24.05 17.46 -19.01
C SER A 346 25.23 17.17 -18.07
N VAL A 347 25.52 15.90 -17.83
CA VAL A 347 26.63 15.47 -16.96
C VAL A 347 27.48 14.41 -17.62
N GLN A 348 28.78 14.41 -17.33
CA GLN A 348 29.71 13.35 -17.72
C GLN A 348 29.74 12.28 -16.64
N VAL A 349 29.43 11.04 -17.03
CA VAL A 349 29.36 9.88 -16.16
C VAL A 349 30.48 8.91 -16.53
N ASP A 350 31.26 8.47 -15.56
CA ASP A 350 32.32 7.48 -15.78
C ASP A 350 31.75 6.04 -15.92
N PRO A 351 32.56 5.02 -16.25
CA PRO A 351 32.09 3.64 -16.36
C PRO A 351 31.54 3.05 -15.06
N ARG A 352 31.78 3.70 -13.91
CA ARG A 352 31.30 3.30 -12.58
C ARG A 352 30.03 4.06 -12.17
N GLY A 353 29.46 4.89 -13.03
CA GLY A 353 28.25 5.64 -12.71
C GLY A 353 28.49 6.89 -11.85
N GLN A 354 29.73 7.35 -11.72
CA GLN A 354 30.07 8.56 -10.98
C GLN A 354 30.05 9.79 -11.90
N VAL A 355 29.51 10.90 -11.39
CA VAL A 355 29.54 12.19 -12.09
C VAL A 355 30.94 12.78 -11.98
N THR A 356 31.56 13.03 -13.14
CA THR A 356 32.91 13.60 -13.26
C THR A 356 32.89 15.09 -13.57
N SER A 357 31.88 15.56 -14.30
CA SER A 357 31.64 16.99 -14.53
C SER A 357 30.16 17.25 -14.83
N ILE A 358 29.73 18.48 -14.54
CA ILE A 358 28.41 19.01 -14.92
C ILE A 358 28.68 20.07 -15.99
N ASP A 359 27.94 20.02 -17.09
CA ASP A 359 28.04 21.00 -18.17
C ASP A 359 27.64 22.40 -17.66
N GLU A 360 28.56 23.36 -17.76
CA GLU A 360 28.38 24.74 -17.30
C GLU A 360 27.70 25.63 -18.34
N THR A 361 27.31 25.10 -19.50
CA THR A 361 26.59 25.84 -20.54
C THR A 361 25.29 26.46 -20.01
N PHE A 362 24.68 25.84 -18.99
CA PHE A 362 23.50 26.35 -18.28
C PHE A 362 23.85 26.71 -16.84
N ILE A 363 23.40 27.90 -16.40
CA ILE A 363 23.54 28.33 -15.01
C ILE A 363 22.52 27.55 -14.17
N LEU A 364 22.97 26.47 -13.53
CA LEU A 364 22.15 25.70 -12.60
C LEU A 364 22.19 26.34 -11.19
N PRO A 365 21.04 26.48 -10.52
CA PRO A 365 21.01 26.86 -9.10
C PRO A 365 21.77 25.86 -8.22
N ASP A 366 22.35 26.33 -7.11
CA ASP A 366 23.18 25.51 -6.22
C ASP A 366 22.45 24.28 -5.66
N HIS A 367 21.16 24.43 -5.34
CA HIS A 367 20.35 23.31 -4.85
C HIS A 367 20.14 22.23 -5.93
N ILE A 368 20.06 22.59 -7.21
CA ILE A 368 19.98 21.64 -8.32
C ILE A 368 21.31 20.90 -8.49
N LYS A 369 22.44 21.62 -8.41
CA LYS A 369 23.77 21.00 -8.45
C LYS A 369 23.97 20.00 -7.30
N ALA A 370 23.51 20.35 -6.09
CA ALA A 370 23.59 19.46 -4.93
C ALA A 370 22.76 18.18 -5.11
N ILE A 371 21.56 18.28 -5.69
CA ILE A 371 20.72 17.12 -6.03
C ILE A 371 21.43 16.22 -7.03
N VAL A 372 21.94 16.78 -8.13
CA VAL A 372 22.66 16.04 -9.16
C VAL A 372 23.90 15.34 -8.60
N ALA A 373 24.61 15.98 -7.67
CA ALA A 373 25.77 15.38 -7.01
C ALA A 373 25.40 14.21 -6.06
N ASP A 374 24.24 14.25 -5.40
CA ASP A 374 23.78 13.14 -4.56
C ASP A 374 23.21 11.96 -5.37
N MET A 375 22.76 12.20 -6.60
CA MET A 375 22.18 11.16 -7.47
C MET A 375 23.18 10.07 -7.87
N LEU A 376 22.63 8.89 -8.15
CA LEU A 376 23.34 7.79 -8.78
C LEU A 376 22.99 7.77 -10.27
N PHE A 377 23.99 7.46 -11.11
CA PHE A 377 23.84 7.38 -12.55
C PHE A 377 24.16 5.98 -13.04
N LEU A 378 23.33 5.48 -13.93
CA LEU A 378 23.60 4.31 -14.74
C LEU A 378 24.58 4.73 -15.85
N PRO A 379 25.74 4.07 -15.99
CA PRO A 379 26.74 4.45 -16.98
C PRO A 379 26.24 4.18 -18.41
N ALA A 380 26.92 4.79 -19.37
CA ALA A 380 26.69 4.45 -20.77
C ALA A 380 27.13 3.00 -21.04
N ILE A 381 26.44 2.34 -21.96
CA ILE A 381 26.79 1.00 -22.43
C ILE A 381 27.19 1.12 -23.89
N ALA A 382 28.32 0.51 -24.27
CA ALA A 382 28.72 0.31 -25.65
C ALA A 382 28.91 -1.20 -25.89
N ASN A 383 28.09 -1.79 -26.76
CA ASN A 383 28.10 -3.22 -27.09
C ASN A 383 28.08 -4.14 -25.84
N GLY A 384 27.25 -3.81 -24.85
CA GLY A 384 27.12 -4.57 -23.61
C GLY A 384 28.25 -4.35 -22.58
N VAL A 385 29.12 -3.35 -22.76
CA VAL A 385 30.18 -2.99 -21.80
C VAL A 385 29.94 -1.58 -21.29
N ALA A 386 30.06 -1.38 -19.98
CA ALA A 386 29.96 -0.05 -19.40
C ALA A 386 31.17 0.82 -19.79
N VAL A 387 30.88 2.04 -20.24
CA VAL A 387 31.85 3.03 -20.70
C VAL A 387 31.48 4.41 -20.16
N ALA A 388 32.42 5.35 -20.22
CA ALA A 388 32.13 6.74 -19.92
C ALA A 388 31.15 7.29 -20.97
N GLY A 389 30.26 8.19 -20.55
CA GLY A 389 29.33 8.85 -21.47
C GLY A 389 28.60 10.03 -20.85
N THR A 390 27.82 10.71 -21.67
CA THR A 390 27.02 11.86 -21.26
C THR A 390 25.61 11.41 -20.91
N ALA A 391 25.08 11.85 -19.76
CA ALA A 391 23.66 11.78 -19.44
C ALA A 391 23.02 13.16 -19.65
N GLN A 392 21.99 13.22 -20.49
CA GLN A 392 21.16 14.40 -20.71
C GLN A 392 19.76 14.11 -20.15
N PHE A 393 19.29 14.95 -19.23
CA PHE A 393 18.03 14.72 -18.53
C PHE A 393 17.49 16.02 -17.93
N ASN A 394 16.25 15.97 -17.46
CA ASN A 394 15.65 17.00 -16.64
C ASN A 394 15.22 16.36 -15.31
N LEU A 395 15.42 17.04 -14.18
CA LEU A 395 14.95 16.50 -12.88
C LEU A 395 13.43 16.42 -12.82
N SER A 396 12.71 17.22 -13.61
CA SER A 396 11.26 17.12 -13.74
C SER A 396 10.78 15.85 -14.45
N ASP A 397 11.64 15.15 -15.20
CA ASP A 397 11.31 13.87 -15.84
C ASP A 397 11.06 12.76 -14.82
N TYR A 398 11.53 12.94 -13.58
CA TYR A 398 11.23 12.02 -12.48
C TYR A 398 9.72 11.90 -12.22
N PHE A 399 8.96 12.99 -12.41
CA PHE A 399 7.53 13.06 -12.06
C PHE A 399 6.56 12.65 -13.19
N ARG A 400 7.04 11.95 -14.23
CA ARG A 400 6.29 11.72 -15.48
C ARG A 400 5.84 10.28 -15.70
#